data_AF-A0A227J591-F1
#
_entry.id   AF-A0A227J591-F1
#
_cell.length_a   1.000
_cell.length_b   1.000
_cell.length_c   1.000
_cell.angle_alpha   90.00
_cell.angle_beta   90.00
_cell.angle_gamma   90.00
#
_symmetry.space_group_name_H-M   'P 1'
#
loop_
_entity.id
_entity.type
_entity.pdbx_description
1 polymer ?
#
loop_
_entity_poly.entity_id
_entity_poly.type
_entity_poly.pdbx_seq_one_letter_code
_entity_poly.pdbx_strand_id
1 'polypeptide(L)'
;AMMIGRAKGYSAKQLKELSFAALFHDMGKIKIPTAILRKQVPLTEPETNYLKLHTKYGLDLANQIEGFPEPAKTVIAQHHELRDGSGYPEGLKGDEIDELAQIVIVANAFDNLCHTPIA
;
A
#
# COMPACT_ATOMS: atom_id res chain seq x y z
N ALA A 1 -9.36 -2.81 -5.72
CA ALA A 1 -8.47 -2.43 -6.84
C ALA A 1 -8.97 -2.94 -8.19
N MET A 2 -9.12 -4.26 -8.39
CA MET A 2 -9.49 -4.84 -9.71
C MET A 2 -10.78 -4.30 -10.33
N MET A 3 -11.83 -4.06 -9.52
CA MET A 3 -13.07 -3.46 -10.00
C MET A 3 -12.85 -2.04 -10.54
N ILE A 4 -12.03 -1.24 -9.85
CA ILE A 4 -11.66 0.12 -10.28
C ILE A 4 -10.87 0.06 -11.59
N GLY A 5 -9.86 -0.81 -11.69
CA GLY A 5 -9.08 -0.99 -12.92
C GLY A 5 -9.95 -1.41 -14.12
N ARG A 6 -10.90 -2.34 -13.91
CA ARG A 6 -11.87 -2.73 -14.97
C ARG A 6 -12.76 -1.58 -15.41
N ALA A 7 -13.29 -0.81 -14.46
CA ALA A 7 -14.12 0.36 -14.76
C ALA A 7 -13.34 1.44 -15.55
N LYS A 8 -12.02 1.54 -15.32
CA LYS A 8 -11.12 2.40 -16.10
C LYS A 8 -10.72 1.85 -17.48
N GLY A 9 -11.18 0.65 -17.85
CA GLY A 9 -10.87 0.05 -19.15
C GLY A 9 -9.47 -0.57 -19.24
N TYR A 10 -8.86 -0.96 -18.12
CA TYR A 10 -7.54 -1.60 -18.13
C TYR A 10 -7.53 -2.91 -18.93
N SER A 11 -6.47 -3.09 -19.71
CA SER A 11 -6.18 -4.33 -20.41
C SER A 11 -5.94 -5.50 -19.43
N ALA A 12 -6.00 -6.74 -19.94
CA ALA A 12 -5.68 -7.93 -19.14
C ALA A 12 -4.28 -7.88 -18.51
N LYS A 13 -3.30 -7.29 -19.21
CA LYS A 13 -1.94 -7.10 -18.71
C LYS A 13 -1.91 -6.12 -17.52
N GLN A 14 -2.52 -4.95 -17.67
CA GLN A 14 -2.60 -3.95 -16.60
C GLN A 14 -3.36 -4.48 -15.39
N LEU A 15 -4.45 -5.22 -15.61
CA LEU A 15 -5.19 -5.88 -14.54
C LEU A 15 -4.34 -6.94 -13.82
N LYS A 16 -3.50 -7.68 -14.53
CA LYS A 16 -2.56 -8.62 -13.92
C LYS A 16 -1.54 -7.90 -13.03
N GLU A 17 -0.94 -6.83 -13.53
CA GLU A 17 0.01 -5.99 -12.78
C GLU A 17 -0.65 -5.38 -11.53
N LEU A 18 -1.83 -4.76 -11.69
CA LEU A 18 -2.62 -4.21 -10.60
C LEU A 18 -2.99 -5.26 -9.55
N SER A 19 -3.40 -6.46 -9.99
CA SER A 19 -3.78 -7.55 -9.07
C SER A 19 -2.61 -8.00 -8.21
N PHE A 20 -1.42 -8.13 -8.83
CA PHE A 20 -0.21 -8.55 -8.13
C PHE A 20 0.22 -7.46 -7.15
N ALA A 21 0.28 -6.21 -7.60
CA ALA A 21 0.62 -5.07 -6.76
C ALA A 21 -0.33 -4.92 -5.56
N ALA A 22 -1.64 -5.00 -5.79
CA ALA A 22 -2.65 -4.93 -4.73
C ALA A 22 -2.56 -6.09 -3.75
N LEU A 23 -2.19 -7.30 -4.19
CA LEU A 23 -2.03 -8.45 -3.31
C LEU A 23 -0.85 -8.29 -2.35
N PHE A 24 0.26 -7.70 -2.83
CA PHE A 24 1.51 -7.59 -2.07
C PHE A 24 1.76 -6.23 -1.44
N HIS A 25 0.89 -5.23 -1.64
CA HIS A 25 1.12 -3.84 -1.19
C HIS A 25 1.54 -3.75 0.30
N ASP A 26 0.92 -4.58 1.14
CA ASP A 26 1.09 -4.61 2.59
C ASP A 26 2.12 -5.65 3.09
N MET A 27 2.85 -6.32 2.19
CA MET A 27 3.70 -7.47 2.57
C MET A 27 4.76 -7.14 3.62
N GLY A 28 5.21 -5.89 3.69
CA GLY A 28 6.17 -5.43 4.68
C GLY A 28 5.66 -5.44 6.12
N LYS A 29 4.33 -5.58 6.34
CA LYS A 29 3.76 -5.79 7.67
C LYS A 29 4.34 -7.03 8.36
N ILE A 30 4.87 -8.00 7.61
CA ILE A 30 5.58 -9.17 8.18
C ILE A 30 6.77 -8.80 9.08
N LYS A 31 7.34 -7.59 8.91
CA LYS A 31 8.45 -7.08 9.73
C LYS A 31 7.97 -6.23 10.91
N ILE A 32 6.67 -5.96 11.04
CA ILE A 32 6.11 -5.18 12.13
C ILE A 32 5.75 -6.10 13.30
N PRO A 33 6.13 -5.77 14.55
CA PRO A 33 5.76 -6.56 15.73
C PRO A 33 4.25 -6.78 15.84
N THR A 34 3.85 -8.00 16.17
CA THR A 34 2.43 -8.37 16.37
C THR A 34 1.75 -7.50 17.43
N ALA A 35 2.48 -7.04 18.44
CA ALA A 35 1.97 -6.14 19.49
C ALA A 35 1.50 -4.77 18.94
N ILE A 36 2.07 -4.31 17.82
CA ILE A 36 1.62 -3.11 17.10
C ILE A 36 0.50 -3.49 16.13
N LEU A 37 0.68 -4.53 15.31
CA LEU A 37 -0.30 -4.91 14.28
C LEU A 37 -1.67 -5.33 14.81
N ARG A 38 -1.73 -5.94 16.00
CA ARG A 38 -2.95 -6.47 16.60
C ARG A 38 -3.43 -5.67 17.80
N LYS A 39 -2.93 -4.44 17.97
CA LYS A 39 -3.34 -3.57 19.08
C LYS A 39 -4.81 -3.19 18.88
N GLN A 40 -5.62 -3.39 19.92
CA GLN A 40 -7.06 -3.06 19.92
C GLN A 40 -7.35 -1.66 20.49
N VAL A 41 -6.31 -0.91 20.82
CA VAL A 41 -6.42 0.49 21.24
C VAL A 41 -5.62 1.35 20.28
N PRO A 42 -5.91 2.66 20.18
CA PRO A 42 -5.16 3.56 19.32
C PRO A 42 -3.65 3.42 19.52
N LEU A 43 -2.92 3.36 18.39
CA LEU A 43 -1.46 3.40 18.41
C LEU A 43 -1.00 4.76 18.92
N THR A 44 0.06 4.75 19.72
CA THR A 44 0.81 5.96 20.04
C THR A 44 1.48 6.50 18.77
N GLU A 45 1.92 7.76 18.80
CA GLU A 45 2.64 8.35 17.67
C GLU A 45 3.91 7.56 17.29
N PRO A 46 4.77 7.12 18.24
CA PRO A 46 5.92 6.27 17.90
C PRO A 46 5.51 4.94 17.26
N GLU A 47 4.45 4.29 17.73
CA GLU A 47 3.95 3.03 17.16
C GLU A 47 3.38 3.23 15.75
N THR A 48 2.66 4.34 15.54
CA THR A 48 2.18 4.76 14.23
C THR A 48 3.35 4.98 13.27
N ASN A 49 4.38 5.72 13.69
CA ASN A 49 5.59 5.96 12.90
C ASN A 49 6.34 4.66 12.59
N TYR A 50 6.37 3.72 13.52
CA TYR A 50 6.96 2.41 13.28
C TYR A 50 6.13 1.57 12.30
N LEU A 51 4.80 1.57 12.42
CA LEU A 51 3.90 0.88 11.49
C LEU A 51 4.10 1.38 10.06
N LYS A 52 4.28 2.70 9.86
CA LYS A 52 4.54 3.30 8.53
C LYS A 52 5.77 2.69 7.83
N LEU A 53 6.74 2.15 8.57
CA LEU A 53 7.94 1.51 7.99
C LEU A 53 7.62 0.25 7.18
N HIS A 54 6.39 -0.30 7.23
CA HIS A 54 6.02 -1.45 6.43
C HIS A 54 6.13 -1.20 4.92
N THR A 55 5.99 0.04 4.43
CA THR A 55 6.19 0.35 3.01
C THR A 55 7.65 0.11 2.62
N LYS A 56 8.58 0.63 3.42
CA LYS A 56 10.03 0.42 3.27
C LYS A 56 10.39 -1.07 3.40
N TYR A 57 9.90 -1.76 4.42
CA TYR A 57 10.17 -3.18 4.60
C TYR A 57 9.60 -4.03 3.45
N GLY A 58 8.45 -3.66 2.91
CA GLY A 58 7.86 -4.31 1.74
C GLY A 58 8.76 -4.14 0.51
N LEU A 59 9.27 -2.93 0.28
CA LEU A 59 10.19 -2.64 -0.81
C LEU A 59 11.52 -3.38 -0.65
N ASP A 60 12.09 -3.40 0.56
CA ASP A 60 13.32 -4.13 0.88
C ASP A 60 13.15 -5.64 0.60
N LEU A 61 12.01 -6.22 0.99
CA LEU A 61 11.69 -7.63 0.70
C LEU A 61 11.51 -7.87 -0.81
N ALA A 62 10.77 -7.02 -1.49
CA ALA A 62 10.53 -7.13 -2.92
C ALA A 62 11.83 -7.03 -3.75
N ASN A 63 12.79 -6.21 -3.31
CA ASN A 63 14.10 -6.09 -3.95
C ASN A 63 14.99 -7.32 -3.80
N GLN A 64 14.70 -8.21 -2.85
CA GLN A 64 15.41 -9.47 -2.65
C GLN A 64 14.82 -10.63 -3.47
N ILE A 65 13.66 -10.44 -4.09
CA ILE A 65 12.98 -11.47 -4.87
C ILE A 65 13.29 -11.26 -6.35
N GLU A 66 13.99 -12.22 -6.94
CA GLU A 66 14.26 -12.23 -8.38
C GLU A 66 12.95 -12.27 -9.18
N GLY A 67 12.84 -11.39 -10.18
CA GLY A 67 11.65 -11.30 -11.02
C GLY A 67 10.43 -10.64 -10.36
N PHE A 68 10.58 -10.03 -9.19
CA PHE A 68 9.48 -9.26 -8.59
C PHE A 68 9.12 -8.06 -9.48
N PRO A 69 7.85 -7.90 -9.90
CA PRO A 69 7.47 -6.85 -10.86
C PRO A 69 7.73 -5.43 -10.34
N GLU A 70 8.45 -4.62 -11.12
CA GLU A 70 8.71 -3.21 -10.80
C GLU A 70 7.43 -2.39 -10.52
N PRO A 71 6.31 -2.52 -11.27
CA PRO A 71 5.08 -1.80 -10.94
C PRO A 71 4.55 -2.14 -9.54
N ALA A 72 4.76 -3.37 -9.07
CA ALA A 72 4.36 -3.77 -7.73
C ALA A 72 5.28 -3.16 -6.65
N LYS A 73 6.58 -3.04 -6.92
CA LYS A 73 7.51 -2.33 -6.01
C LYS A 73 7.13 -0.87 -5.84
N THR A 74 6.77 -0.19 -6.94
CA THR A 74 6.28 1.19 -6.91
C THR A 74 5.03 1.32 -6.05
N VAL A 75 4.05 0.44 -6.23
CA VAL A 75 2.81 0.43 -5.42
C VAL A 75 3.11 0.16 -3.94
N ILE A 76 3.97 -0.80 -3.62
CA ILE A 76 4.39 -1.08 -2.24
C ILE A 76 4.99 0.17 -1.59
N ALA A 77 5.82 0.91 -2.31
CA ALA A 77 6.43 2.14 -1.79
C ALA A 77 5.42 3.29 -1.62
N GLN A 78 4.42 3.39 -2.50
CA GLN A 78 3.57 4.57 -2.64
C GLN A 78 2.13 4.42 -2.16
N HIS A 79 1.67 3.23 -1.74
CA HIS A 79 0.24 3.01 -1.45
C HIS A 79 -0.32 3.76 -0.22
N HIS A 80 0.50 4.56 0.44
CA HIS A 80 0.13 5.49 1.50
C HIS A 80 0.45 6.97 1.17
N GLU A 81 0.88 7.24 -0.06
CA GLU A 81 0.98 8.59 -0.57
C GLU A 81 -0.42 9.17 -0.81
N LEU A 82 -0.53 10.50 -0.76
CA LEU A 82 -1.79 11.22 -0.92
C LEU A 82 -1.58 12.39 -1.87
N ARG A 83 -2.56 12.67 -2.74
CA ARG A 83 -2.39 13.66 -3.81
C ARG A 83 -2.08 15.08 -3.33
N ASP A 84 -2.37 15.40 -2.07
CA ASP A 84 -2.04 16.68 -1.44
C ASP A 84 -0.63 16.73 -0.79
N GLY A 85 0.09 15.61 -0.77
CA GLY A 85 1.41 15.46 -0.17
C GLY A 85 1.39 15.21 1.34
N SER A 86 0.22 14.98 1.94
CA SER A 86 0.10 14.62 3.37
C SER A 86 0.38 13.14 3.65
N GLY A 87 0.61 12.35 2.61
CA GLY A 87 0.94 10.93 2.69
C GLY A 87 2.39 10.64 3.09
N TYR A 88 2.79 9.38 2.98
CA TYR A 88 4.12 8.90 3.33
C TYR A 88 4.54 7.72 2.41
N PRO A 89 5.84 7.41 2.27
CA PRO A 89 6.99 7.98 2.99
C PRO A 89 7.58 9.27 2.42
N GLU A 90 7.43 9.55 1.12
CA GLU A 90 8.11 10.63 0.43
C GLU A 90 7.27 11.91 0.32
N GLY A 91 5.96 11.84 0.58
CA GLY A 91 5.07 13.01 0.51
C GLY A 91 4.79 13.44 -0.93
N LEU A 92 4.67 12.46 -1.83
CA LEU A 92 4.44 12.66 -3.26
C LEU A 92 3.11 13.36 -3.50
N LYS A 93 3.03 14.19 -4.56
CA LYS A 93 1.86 14.99 -4.89
C LYS A 93 1.34 14.68 -6.28
N GLY A 94 0.00 14.72 -6.41
CA GLY A 94 -0.68 14.59 -7.70
C GLY A 94 -0.16 13.42 -8.55
N ASP A 95 0.48 13.75 -9.67
CA ASP A 95 0.93 12.81 -10.69
C ASP A 95 2.35 12.24 -10.43
N GLU A 96 2.99 12.62 -9.31
CA GLU A 96 4.19 11.94 -8.81
C GLU A 96 3.88 10.53 -8.28
N ILE A 97 2.61 10.28 -7.93
CA ILE A 97 2.10 8.99 -7.48
C ILE A 97 1.70 8.16 -8.70
N ASP A 98 2.27 6.96 -8.82
CA ASP A 98 1.98 6.02 -9.90
C ASP A 98 0.48 5.70 -9.98
N GLU A 99 -0.03 5.54 -11.20
CA GLU A 99 -1.47 5.35 -11.43
C GLU A 99 -2.00 4.08 -10.74
N LEU A 100 -1.21 2.98 -10.73
CA LEU A 100 -1.59 1.76 -10.03
C LEU A 100 -1.61 2.00 -8.52
N ALA A 101 -0.67 2.78 -8.00
CA ALA A 101 -0.63 3.15 -6.58
C ALA A 101 -1.86 3.97 -6.22
N GLN A 102 -2.27 4.96 -7.02
CA GLN A 102 -3.50 5.73 -6.81
C GLN A 102 -4.75 4.84 -6.73
N ILE A 103 -4.86 3.82 -7.59
CA ILE A 103 -5.98 2.86 -7.54
C ILE A 103 -5.93 2.02 -6.26
N VAL A 104 -4.73 1.59 -5.84
CA VAL A 104 -4.55 0.80 -4.62
C VAL A 104 -4.80 1.64 -3.37
N ILE A 105 -4.41 2.92 -3.34
CA ILE A 105 -4.71 3.88 -2.26
C ILE A 105 -6.23 3.95 -2.04
N VAL A 106 -7.01 4.17 -3.10
CA VAL A 106 -8.48 4.24 -3.01
C VAL A 106 -9.07 2.92 -2.51
N ALA A 107 -8.59 1.80 -3.04
CA ALA A 107 -9.07 0.48 -2.63
C ALA A 107 -8.73 0.16 -1.16
N ASN A 108 -7.52 0.48 -0.72
CA ASN A 108 -7.04 0.27 0.65
C ASN A 108 -7.81 1.17 1.64
N ALA A 109 -8.02 2.44 1.28
CA ALA A 109 -8.84 3.35 2.09
C ALA A 109 -10.27 2.84 2.26
N PHE A 110 -10.90 2.35 1.19
CA PHE A 110 -12.23 1.74 1.27
C PHE A 110 -12.25 0.49 2.16
N ASP A 111 -11.27 -0.41 1.99
CA ASP A 111 -11.15 -1.63 2.80
C ASP A 111 -11.00 -1.32 4.30
N ASN A 112 -10.17 -0.32 4.64
CA ASN A 112 -10.00 0.15 6.02
C ASN A 112 -11.28 0.77 6.61
N LEU A 113 -12.15 1.38 5.79
CA LEU A 113 -13.45 1.90 6.25
C LEU A 113 -14.47 0.77 6.49
N CYS A 114 -14.33 -0.36 5.78
CA CYS A 114 -15.21 -1.51 5.93
C CYS A 114 -14.82 -2.41 7.11
N HIS A 115 -13.55 -2.41 7.51
CA HIS A 115 -13.08 -3.08 8.72
C HIS A 115 -13.22 -2.16 9.93
N THR A 116 -14.16 -2.45 10.82
CA THR A 116 -14.30 -1.71 12.07
C THR A 116 -13.04 -1.94 12.92
N PRO A 117 -12.39 -0.88 13.46
CA PRO A 117 -11.43 -1.08 14.54
C PRO A 117 -12.21 -1.76 15.67
N ILE A 118 -11.78 -2.94 16.11
CA ILE A 118 -12.35 -3.53 17.32
C ILE A 118 -12.03 -2.52 18.43
N ALA A 119 -13.08 -1.83 18.88
CA ALA A 119 -13.04 -0.87 19.98
C ALA A 119 -12.67 -1.55 21.30
#